data_AF-A0A3D0LUH9-F1
#
_entry.id   AF-A0A3D0LUH9-F1
#
_cell.length_a   1.000
_cell.length_b   1.000
_cell.length_c   1.000
_cell.angle_alpha   90.00
_cell.angle_beta   90.00
_cell.angle_gamma   90.00
#
_symmetry.space_group_name_H-M   'P 1'
#
loop_
_entity.id
_entity.type
_entity.pdbx_description
1 polymer ?
#
loop_
_entity_poly.entity_id
_entity_poly.type
_entity_poly.pdbx_seq_one_letter_code
_entity_poly.pdbx_strand_id
1 'polypeptide(L)'
;SHAVAAACLGGNHLWQDLGLPDRQALSSLLRDHFSSLFAKNTSNMKWKKFFYKQLCERAELPICPAPSCRECTDYAACFGPEDGAPLYRQATAVSF
;
A
#
# COMPACT_ATOMS: atom_id res chain seq x y z
N SER A 1 1.30 11.42 -5.12
CA SER A 1 1.23 10.05 -4.54
C SER A 1 2.62 9.43 -4.33
N HIS A 2 3.55 9.55 -5.28
CA HIS A 2 4.88 8.91 -5.22
C HIS A 2 5.67 9.13 -3.92
N ALA A 3 5.67 10.36 -3.38
CA ALA A 3 6.37 10.66 -2.13
C ALA A 3 5.89 9.81 -0.94
N VAL A 4 4.57 9.66 -0.78
CA VAL A 4 3.98 8.85 0.30
C VAL A 4 4.32 7.37 0.13
N ALA A 5 4.24 6.86 -1.11
CA ALA A 5 4.59 5.48 -1.41
C ALA A 5 6.07 5.18 -1.14
N ALA A 6 6.97 6.07 -1.56
CA ALA A 6 8.41 5.95 -1.30
C ALA A 6 8.72 5.99 0.20
N ALA A 7 8.12 6.91 0.95
CA ALA A 7 8.30 7.02 2.40
C ALA A 7 7.76 5.81 3.18
N CYS A 8 6.81 5.05 2.64
CA CYS A 8 6.38 3.77 3.23
C CYS A 8 7.49 2.71 3.26
N LEU A 9 8.48 2.80 2.37
CA LEU A 9 9.64 1.89 2.33
C LEU A 9 10.72 2.26 3.36
N GLY A 10 10.61 3.43 3.99
CA GLY A 10 11.50 3.86 5.06
C GLY A 10 11.30 3.06 6.35
N GLY A 11 12.33 3.03 7.20
CA GLY A 11 12.32 2.29 8.46
C GLY A 11 11.65 3.02 9.63
N ASN A 12 11.37 4.33 9.50
CA ASN A 12 10.83 5.13 10.60
C ASN A 12 9.30 5.22 10.53
N HIS A 13 8.70 6.08 11.36
CA HIS A 13 7.30 6.45 11.15
C HIS A 13 7.14 7.23 9.84
N LEU A 14 5.99 7.05 9.17
CA LEU A 14 5.74 7.67 7.86
C LEU A 14 5.88 9.20 7.90
N TRP A 15 5.48 9.84 9.00
CA TRP A 15 5.61 11.30 9.15
C TRP A 15 7.07 11.73 9.23
N GLN A 16 7.96 10.94 9.84
CA GLN A 16 9.41 11.21 9.89
C GLN A 16 10.04 11.04 8.51
N ASP A 17 9.70 9.94 7.82
CA ASP A 17 10.22 9.65 6.47
C ASP A 17 9.70 10.65 5.41
N LEU A 18 8.62 11.40 5.72
CA LEU A 18 8.10 12.51 4.91
C LEU A 18 8.62 13.89 5.35
N GLY A 19 9.43 13.98 6.40
CA GLY A 19 9.92 15.25 6.94
C GLY A 19 8.84 16.12 7.60
N LEU A 20 7.74 15.52 8.05
CA LEU A 20 6.66 16.21 8.76
C LEU A 20 7.00 16.36 10.25
N PRO A 21 6.42 17.34 10.95
CA PRO A 21 6.72 17.57 12.37
C PRO A 21 6.13 16.49 13.28
N ASP A 22 4.96 15.94 12.93
CA ASP A 22 4.25 14.97 13.74
C ASP A 22 3.23 14.15 12.93
N ARG A 23 2.54 13.24 13.63
CA ARG A 23 1.47 12.40 13.08
C ARG A 23 0.24 13.20 12.65
N GLN A 24 -0.08 14.31 13.31
CA GLN A 24 -1.25 15.13 13.02
C GLN A 24 -1.09 15.87 11.69
N ALA A 25 0.12 16.37 11.40
CA ALA A 25 0.49 16.94 10.11
C ALA A 25 0.33 15.90 8.99
N LEU A 26 0.76 14.66 9.22
CA LEU A 26 0.53 13.56 8.28
C LEU A 26 -0.96 13.27 8.07
N SER A 27 -1.74 13.17 9.15
CA SER A 27 -3.18 12.95 9.06
C SER A 27 -3.89 14.07 8.30
N SER A 28 -3.46 15.32 8.48
CA SER A 28 -4.00 16.47 7.74
C SER A 28 -3.65 16.39 6.25
N LEU A 29 -2.39 16.13 5.92
CA LEU A 29 -1.95 15.89 4.54
C LEU A 29 -2.77 14.79 3.86
N LEU A 30 -3.02 13.68 4.56
CA LEU A 30 -3.81 12.57 4.03
C LEU A 30 -5.30 12.91 3.89
N ARG A 31 -5.88 13.69 4.82
CA ARG A 31 -7.25 14.18 4.68
C ARG A 31 -7.41 15.07 3.46
N ASP A 32 -6.44 15.95 3.23
CA ASP A 32 -6.56 17.00 2.22
C ASP A 32 -6.25 16.48 0.81
N HIS A 33 -5.34 15.52 0.67
CA HIS A 33 -4.92 14.97 -0.63
C HIS A 33 -5.42 13.53 -0.92
N PHE A 34 -5.82 12.79 0.10
CA PHE A 34 -6.25 11.38 0.00
C PHE A 34 -7.53 11.14 0.83
N SER A 35 -8.50 12.04 0.70
CA SER A 35 -9.71 12.11 1.53
C SER A 35 -10.46 10.78 1.65
N SER A 36 -10.63 10.05 0.54
CA SER A 36 -11.28 8.73 0.53
C SER A 36 -10.50 7.67 1.31
N LEU A 37 -9.18 7.71 1.26
CA LEU A 37 -8.30 6.82 2.00
C LEU A 37 -8.27 7.19 3.49
N PHE A 38 -8.27 8.48 3.80
CA PHE A 38 -8.33 9.00 5.15
C PHE A 38 -9.63 8.57 5.85
N ALA A 39 -10.78 8.73 5.18
CA ALA A 39 -12.09 8.37 5.72
C ALA A 39 -12.23 6.88 6.06
N LYS A 40 -11.48 6.00 5.39
CA LYS A 40 -11.49 4.56 5.64
C LYS A 40 -10.72 4.15 6.90
N ASN A 41 -9.81 4.99 7.43
CA ASN A 41 -9.03 4.67 8.63
C ASN A 41 -9.78 5.05 9.91
N THR A 42 -10.96 4.46 10.13
CA THR A 42 -11.86 4.79 11.25
C THR A 42 -11.28 4.41 12.62
N SER A 43 -10.48 3.36 12.69
CA SER A 43 -9.85 2.88 13.93
C SER A 43 -8.56 3.64 14.31
N ASN A 44 -8.24 4.72 13.59
CA ASN A 44 -7.04 5.53 13.83
C ASN A 44 -5.74 4.69 13.83
N MET A 45 -5.62 3.72 12.93
CA MET A 45 -4.43 2.87 12.80
C MET A 45 -3.21 3.71 12.41
N LYS A 46 -2.01 3.20 12.73
CA LYS A 46 -0.77 3.74 12.16
C LYS A 46 -0.85 3.68 10.63
N TRP A 47 -0.56 4.80 9.95
CA TRP A 47 -0.80 4.95 8.52
C TRP A 47 -0.12 3.88 7.64
N LYS A 48 1.14 3.52 7.92
CA LYS A 48 1.82 2.42 7.19
C LYS A 48 1.04 1.11 7.31
N LYS A 49 0.66 0.71 8.53
CA LYS A 49 -0.12 -0.51 8.80
C LYS A 49 -1.49 -0.47 8.11
N PHE A 50 -2.15 0.68 8.10
CA PHE A 50 -3.42 0.86 7.40
C PHE A 50 -3.26 0.67 5.89
N PHE A 51 -2.24 1.27 5.28
CA PHE A 51 -1.98 1.11 3.84
C PHE A 51 -1.69 -0.34 3.48
N TYR A 52 -0.91 -1.05 4.29
CA TYR A 52 -0.68 -2.47 4.07
C TYR A 52 -1.95 -3.30 4.19
N LYS A 53 -2.81 -3.03 5.19
CA LYS A 53 -4.12 -3.68 5.28
C LYS A 53 -4.97 -3.47 4.02
N GLN A 54 -5.02 -2.23 3.50
CA GLN A 54 -5.77 -1.94 2.27
C GLN A 54 -5.19 -2.66 1.04
N LEU A 55 -3.87 -2.84 0.97
CA LEU A 55 -3.23 -3.60 -0.11
C LEU A 55 -3.53 -5.09 -0.01
N CYS A 56 -3.40 -5.69 1.18
CA CYS A 56 -3.76 -7.11 1.40
C CYS A 56 -5.23 -7.38 1.09
N GLU A 57 -6.14 -6.51 1.57
CA GLU A 57 -7.58 -6.62 1.28
C GLU A 57 -7.88 -6.56 -0.21
N ARG A 58 -7.21 -5.67 -0.95
CA ARG A 58 -7.39 -5.54 -2.40
C ARG A 58 -6.81 -6.72 -3.19
N ALA A 59 -5.73 -7.32 -2.70
CA ALA A 59 -5.10 -8.48 -3.31
C ALA A 59 -5.79 -9.81 -2.93
N GLU A 60 -6.86 -9.75 -2.12
CA GLU A 60 -7.54 -10.94 -1.57
C GLU A 60 -6.58 -11.86 -0.79
N LEU A 61 -5.53 -11.28 -0.22
CA LEU A 61 -4.52 -11.99 0.55
C LEU A 61 -4.82 -11.91 2.06
N PRO A 62 -4.43 -12.94 2.83
CA PRO A 62 -4.45 -12.85 4.28
C PRO A 62 -3.61 -11.64 4.73
N ILE A 63 -4.11 -10.90 5.72
CA ILE A 63 -3.43 -9.71 6.23
C ILE A 63 -2.07 -10.15 6.80
N CYS A 64 -0.97 -9.63 6.24
CA CYS A 64 0.37 -9.91 6.74
C CYS A 64 0.50 -9.37 8.19
N PRO A 65 0.91 -10.20 9.16
CA PRO A 65 1.06 -9.77 10.56
C PRO A 65 2.29 -8.86 10.79
N ALA A 66 3.19 -8.77 9.81
CA ALA A 66 4.45 -8.06 9.94
C ALA A 66 4.26 -6.53 10.15
N PRO A 67 5.12 -5.89 10.97
CA PRO A 67 5.01 -4.47 11.28
C PRO A 67 5.45 -3.55 10.13
N SER A 68 6.21 -4.07 9.17
CA SER A 68 6.62 -3.39 7.94
C SER A 68 6.76 -4.39 6.79
N CYS A 69 6.68 -3.95 5.53
CA CYS A 69 6.89 -4.83 4.39
C CYS A 69 8.28 -5.48 4.37
N ARG A 70 9.32 -4.80 4.89
CA ARG A 70 10.68 -5.33 4.92
C ARG A 70 10.82 -6.57 5.82
N GLU A 71 9.90 -6.74 6.77
CA GLU A 71 9.87 -7.88 7.69
C GLU A 71 8.74 -8.88 7.37
N CYS A 72 8.00 -8.68 6.27
CA CYS A 72 6.95 -9.61 5.84
C CYS A 72 7.57 -10.77 5.06
N THR A 73 7.26 -12.01 5.45
CA THR A 73 7.73 -13.23 4.77
C THR A 73 7.27 -13.32 3.32
N ASP A 74 6.14 -12.69 3.01
CA ASP A 74 5.54 -12.66 1.68
C ASP A 74 6.04 -11.49 0.81
N TYR A 75 7.02 -10.71 1.29
CA TYR A 75 7.53 -9.54 0.56
C TYR A 75 7.95 -9.88 -0.87
N ALA A 76 8.66 -10.99 -1.07
CA ALA A 76 9.11 -11.42 -2.39
C ALA A 76 7.96 -11.84 -3.32
N ALA A 77 6.83 -12.32 -2.78
CA ALA A 77 5.65 -12.64 -3.57
C ALA A 77 4.88 -11.38 -3.99
N CYS A 78 4.80 -10.38 -3.10
CA CYS A 78 4.09 -9.13 -3.36
C CYS A 78 4.88 -8.11 -4.22
N PHE A 79 6.21 -8.17 -4.17
CA PHE A 79 7.12 -7.24 -4.87
C PHE A 79 8.10 -7.96 -5.80
N GLY A 80 7.80 -9.21 -6.16
CA GLY A 80 8.56 -9.98 -7.14
C GLY A 80 8.34 -9.48 -8.57
N PRO A 81 9.11 -9.97 -9.55
CA PRO A 81 8.89 -9.68 -10.96
C PRO A 81 7.48 -10.08 -11.39
N GLU A 82 6.76 -9.15 -12.02
CA GLU A 82 5.43 -9.43 -12.60
C GLU A 82 5.57 -10.09 -13.98
N ASP A 83 6.26 -11.23 -14.04
CA ASP A 83 6.48 -12.00 -15.28
C ASP A 83 5.23 -12.83 -15.67
N GLY A 84 4.04 -12.27 -15.43
CA GLY A 84 2.76 -12.88 -15.80
C GLY A 84 2.44 -12.62 -17.26
N ALA A 85 2.07 -13.67 -18.01
CA ALA A 85 1.56 -13.51 -19.36
C ALA A 85 0.27 -12.64 -19.33
N PRO A 86 0.13 -11.63 -20.20
CA PRO A 86 -1.02 -10.74 -20.17
C PRO A 86 -2.32 -11.51 -20.46
N LEU A 87 -3.31 -11.34 -19.56
CA LEU A 87 -4.60 -12.05 -19.61
C LEU A 87 -5.48 -11.74 -20.84
N TYR A 88 -5.10 -10.77 -21.69
CA TYR A 88 -5.93 -10.36 -22.83
C TYR A 88 -5.71 -11.18 -24.13
N ARG A 89 -4.81 -12.17 -24.16
CA ARG A 89 -4.60 -13.01 -25.37
C ARG A 89 -5.60 -14.18 -25.50
N GLN A 90 -6.61 -14.30 -24.64
CA GLN A 90 -7.62 -15.37 -24.75
C GLN A 90 -8.94 -14.92 -25.42
N ALA A 91 -9.04 -13.67 -25.87
CA ALA A 91 -10.18 -13.21 -26.67
C ALA A 91 -9.75 -13.03 -28.14
N THR A 92 -9.69 -14.14 -28.88
CA THR A 92 -10.19 -14.32 -30.26
C THR A 92 -9.54 -15.55 -30.89
N ALA A 93 -10.22 -16.69 -30.81
CA ALA A 93 -10.19 -17.70 -31.87
C ALA A 93 -11.61 -17.77 -32.43
N VAL A 94 -12.00 -16.76 -33.22
CA VAL A 94 -13.06 -16.96 -34.22
C VAL A 94 -12.32 -17.47 -35.45
N SER A 95 -12.40 -18.78 -35.66
CA SER A 95 -11.91 -19.44 -36.86
C SER A 95 -12.69 -18.90 -38.07
N PHE A 96 -11.96 -18.45 -39.09
CA PHE A 96 -12.47 -18.36 -40.46
C PHE A 96 -12.41 -19.74 -41.12
#